data_AF-A0A9Q0L0N8-F1
#
_entry.id   AF-A0A9Q0L0N8-F1
#
_cell.length_a   1.000
_cell.length_b   1.000
_cell.length_c   1.000
_cell.angle_alpha   90.00
_cell.angle_beta   90.00
_cell.angle_gamma   90.00
#
_symmetry.space_group_name_H-M   'P 1'
#
loop_
_entity.id
_entity.type
_entity.pdbx_description
1 polymer ?
#
loop_
_entity_poly.entity_id
_entity_poly.type
_entity_poly.pdbx_seq_one_letter_code
_entity_poly.pdbx_strand_id
1 'polypeptide(L)'
;MARTPTIVPLNYDDWRSVPMYYKEEPWKEIEEKLEQKLDEQPPYLRKDKSVQDDVFLQVMGPERNGRVRGAGKAVAPSDVGLVRSNVQKKKEDEELQATISNMQGEINDVKEQLTEMDQIKTQLTEMDQMKAQLKEMDQLKA
;
A
#
# COMPACT_ATOMS: atom_id res chain seq x y z
N MET A 1 0.09 29.09 3.44
CA MET A 1 -1.11 29.40 4.25
C MET A 1 -0.94 29.11 5.76
N ALA A 2 0.17 28.54 6.23
CA ALA A 2 0.41 28.24 7.66
C ALA A 2 0.87 29.43 8.54
N ARG A 3 0.38 30.64 8.26
CA ARG A 3 0.70 31.84 9.06
C ARG A 3 -0.57 32.66 9.31
N THR A 4 -1.55 32.04 9.94
CA THR A 4 -2.67 32.76 10.54
C THR A 4 -2.24 33.14 11.95
N PRO A 5 -1.98 34.44 12.23
CA PRO A 5 -1.60 34.90 13.57
C PRO A 5 -2.72 34.72 14.61
N THR A 6 -3.88 34.20 14.18
CA THR A 6 -5.09 34.03 15.00
C THR A 6 -5.14 32.70 15.77
N ILE A 7 -4.41 31.66 15.32
CA ILE A 7 -4.54 30.30 15.89
C ILE A 7 -3.62 30.08 17.09
N VAL A 8 -2.44 30.70 17.10
CA VAL A 8 -1.50 30.60 18.22
C VAL A 8 -1.59 31.87 19.06
N PRO A 9 -1.97 31.78 20.35
CA PRO A 9 -2.03 32.96 21.21
C PRO A 9 -0.64 33.58 21.35
N LEU A 10 -0.50 34.84 20.92
CA LEU A 10 0.72 35.66 21.03
C LEU A 10 1.09 36.04 22.48
N ASN A 11 0.34 35.55 23.47
CA ASN A 11 0.46 35.93 24.88
C ASN A 11 1.45 35.05 25.67
N TYR A 12 2.18 34.15 25.00
CA TYR A 12 3.18 33.30 25.66
C TYR A 12 4.58 33.67 25.17
N ASP A 13 5.40 34.14 26.11
CA ASP A 13 6.82 34.43 25.86
C ASP A 13 7.68 33.15 25.79
N ASP A 14 7.22 32.04 26.38
CA ASP A 14 7.89 30.73 26.37
C ASP A 14 7.00 29.64 25.74
N TRP A 15 7.50 28.99 24.68
CA TRP A 15 6.85 27.85 24.02
C TRP A 15 6.50 26.68 24.95
N ARG A 16 7.28 26.48 26.02
CA ARG A 16 7.01 25.41 27.01
C ARG A 16 5.75 25.68 27.83
N SER A 17 5.38 26.94 28.00
CA SER A 17 4.19 27.36 28.75
C SER A 17 2.89 27.29 27.96
N VAL A 18 2.98 27.14 26.63
CA VAL A 18 1.81 27.00 25.75
C VAL A 18 1.12 25.64 26.00
N PRO A 19 -0.18 25.62 26.37
CA PRO A 19 -0.94 24.39 26.55
C PRO A 19 -0.91 23.50 25.31
N MET A 20 -0.90 22.17 25.51
CA MET A 20 -0.73 21.20 24.43
C MET A 20 -1.80 21.31 23.33
N TYR A 21 -3.03 21.62 23.73
CA TYR A 21 -4.16 21.89 22.84
C TYR A 21 -3.83 22.90 21.71
N TYR A 22 -3.17 24.02 22.03
CA TYR A 22 -2.78 25.02 21.03
C TYR A 22 -1.64 24.57 20.11
N LYS A 23 -0.94 23.50 20.47
CA LYS A 23 0.11 22.88 19.64
C LYS A 23 -0.50 21.84 18.71
N GLU A 24 -1.47 21.07 19.22
CA GLU A 24 -2.09 19.96 18.52
C GLU A 24 -3.17 20.39 17.53
N GLU A 25 -3.99 21.40 17.83
CA GLU A 25 -5.05 21.84 16.90
C GLU A 25 -4.53 22.30 15.53
N PRO A 26 -3.59 23.27 15.46
CA PRO A 26 -3.02 23.66 14.16
C PRO A 26 -2.29 22.50 13.49
N TRP A 27 -1.76 21.55 14.26
CA TRP A 27 -1.12 20.36 13.70
C TRP A 27 -2.13 19.44 13.01
N LYS A 28 -3.27 19.17 13.65
CA LYS A 28 -4.38 18.40 13.05
C LYS A 28 -4.89 19.03 11.76
N GLU A 29 -5.04 20.35 11.75
CA GLU A 29 -5.48 21.08 10.55
C GLU A 29 -4.46 20.97 9.41
N ILE A 30 -3.17 20.92 9.72
CA ILE A 30 -2.10 20.71 8.74
C ILE A 30 -2.12 19.29 8.19
N GLU A 31 -2.26 18.28 9.07
CA GLU A 31 -2.37 16.87 8.68
C GLU A 31 -3.56 16.64 7.76
N GLU A 32 -4.73 17.15 8.12
CA GLU A 32 -5.96 17.03 7.30
C GLU A 32 -5.77 17.66 5.91
N LYS A 33 -5.14 18.84 5.83
CA LYS A 33 -4.84 19.50 4.54
C LYS A 33 -3.84 18.71 3.70
N LEU A 34 -2.87 18.06 4.33
CA LEU A 34 -1.90 17.21 3.64
C LEU A 34 -2.59 15.99 3.05
N GLU A 35 -3.44 15.31 3.82
CA GLU A 35 -4.20 14.15 3.35
C GLU A 35 -5.14 14.53 2.20
N GLN A 36 -5.89 15.61 2.34
CA GLN A 36 -6.78 16.11 1.29
C GLN A 36 -6.02 16.38 -0.02
N LYS A 37 -4.86 17.05 0.07
CA LYS A 37 -4.04 17.36 -1.11
C LYS A 37 -3.39 16.13 -1.72
N LEU A 38 -3.07 15.13 -0.91
CA LEU A 38 -2.55 13.85 -1.39
C LEU A 38 -3.65 13.02 -2.07
N ASP A 39 -4.89 13.10 -1.60
CA ASP A 39 -6.03 12.43 -2.22
C ASP A 39 -6.43 13.02 -3.57
N GLU A 40 -6.24 14.32 -3.77
CA GLU A 40 -6.39 14.99 -5.07
C GLU A 40 -5.42 14.43 -6.13
N GLN A 41 -4.26 13.88 -5.72
CA GLN A 41 -3.29 13.29 -6.64
C GLN A 41 -3.76 11.92 -7.12
N PRO A 42 -3.44 11.56 -8.39
CA PRO A 42 -3.85 10.28 -8.93
C PRO A 42 -3.19 9.13 -8.12
N PRO A 43 -3.90 8.01 -7.89
CA PRO A 43 -3.50 6.99 -6.91
C PRO A 43 -2.07 6.46 -7.07
N TYR A 44 -1.57 6.37 -8.31
CA TYR A 44 -0.24 5.86 -8.62
C TYR A 44 0.89 6.84 -8.25
N LEU A 45 0.62 8.15 -8.19
CA LEU A 45 1.61 9.19 -7.85
C LEU A 45 1.71 9.47 -6.35
N ARG A 46 0.72 9.06 -5.55
CA ARG A 46 0.67 9.37 -4.10
C ARG A 46 1.88 8.85 -3.31
N LYS A 47 2.53 7.80 -3.81
CA LYS A 47 3.72 7.17 -3.19
C LYS A 47 5.04 7.79 -3.68
N ASP A 48 5.01 8.62 -4.72
CA ASP A 48 6.22 9.22 -5.26
C ASP A 48 6.74 10.32 -4.35
N LYS A 49 8.02 10.23 -3.98
CA LYS A 49 8.64 11.18 -3.05
C LYS A 49 8.58 12.63 -3.54
N SER A 50 8.79 12.85 -4.84
CA SER A 50 8.69 14.19 -5.43
C SER A 50 7.31 14.78 -5.25
N VAL A 51 6.27 13.97 -5.47
CA VAL A 51 4.86 14.40 -5.36
C VAL A 51 4.51 14.67 -3.91
N GLN A 52 4.97 13.84 -2.97
CA GLN A 52 4.80 14.07 -1.55
C GLN A 52 5.50 15.35 -1.08
N ASP A 53 6.72 15.61 -1.56
CA ASP A 53 7.46 16.84 -1.27
C ASP A 53 6.74 18.07 -1.86
N ASP A 54 6.21 17.98 -3.07
CA ASP A 54 5.44 19.06 -3.70
C ASP A 54 4.14 19.37 -2.93
N VAL A 55 3.38 18.34 -2.56
CA VAL A 55 2.18 18.46 -1.72
C VAL A 55 2.54 19.08 -0.36
N PHE A 56 3.63 18.63 0.25
CA PHE A 56 4.10 19.19 1.50
C PHE A 56 4.48 20.67 1.37
N LEU A 57 5.18 21.06 0.30
CA LEU A 57 5.53 22.45 0.00
C LEU A 57 4.29 23.31 -0.27
N GLN A 58 3.25 22.74 -0.88
CA GLN A 58 2.00 23.43 -1.12
C GLN A 58 1.28 23.78 0.20
N VAL A 59 1.28 22.87 1.17
CA VAL A 59 0.64 23.08 2.48
C VAL A 59 1.51 23.95 3.40
N MET A 60 2.77 23.59 3.56
CA MET A 60 3.71 24.23 4.51
C MET A 60 4.35 25.50 3.96
N GLY A 61 4.34 25.68 2.64
CA GLY A 61 5.00 26.76 1.93
C GLY A 61 6.41 26.40 1.43
N PRO A 62 6.90 27.16 0.42
CA PRO A 62 8.22 26.94 -0.14
C PRO A 62 9.30 27.14 0.92
N GLU A 63 10.43 26.43 0.74
CA GLU A 63 11.59 26.68 1.58
C GLU A 63 12.15 28.08 1.38
N ARG A 64 12.72 28.63 2.45
CA ARG A 64 13.50 29.86 2.37
C ARG A 64 14.93 29.55 1.97
N ASN A 65 15.53 30.46 1.19
CA ASN A 65 16.94 30.38 0.85
C ASN A 65 17.80 30.19 2.10
N GLY A 66 18.69 29.19 2.08
CA GLY A 66 19.58 28.85 3.20
C GLY A 66 18.94 28.02 4.31
N ARG A 67 17.65 27.66 4.22
CA ARG A 67 16.98 26.74 5.16
C ARG A 67 16.81 25.36 4.53
N VAL A 68 17.36 24.34 5.20
CA VAL A 68 17.22 22.93 4.80
C VAL A 68 16.40 22.20 5.87
N ARG A 69 15.23 21.66 5.48
CA ARG A 69 14.41 20.78 6.31
C ARG A 69 15.20 19.52 6.71
N GLY A 70 15.00 19.02 7.93
CA GLY A 70 15.67 17.80 8.44
C GLY A 70 17.03 18.00 9.13
N ALA A 71 17.63 19.20 9.09
CA ALA A 71 18.86 19.51 9.83
C ALA A 71 18.61 19.96 11.30
N GLY A 72 17.46 19.59 11.88
CA GLY A 72 17.21 19.67 13.33
C GLY A 72 16.48 20.92 13.88
N LYS A 73 15.80 21.73 13.06
CA LYS A 73 15.04 22.91 13.54
C LYS A 73 13.66 23.14 12.90
N ALA A 74 13.19 22.22 12.04
CA ALA A 74 11.91 22.36 11.35
C ALA A 74 11.27 21.00 11.11
N VAL A 75 9.93 20.99 11.01
CA VAL A 75 9.12 19.85 10.61
C VAL A 75 9.54 19.37 9.23
N ALA A 76 9.88 18.09 9.13
CA ALA A 76 10.18 17.39 7.89
C ALA A 76 8.98 16.53 7.42
N PRO A 77 8.91 16.17 6.13
CA PRO A 77 7.88 15.25 5.62
C PRO A 77 7.82 13.89 6.35
N SER A 78 8.93 13.47 6.99
CA SER A 78 8.97 12.29 7.85
C SER A 78 8.19 12.44 9.16
N ASP A 79 8.06 13.67 9.66
CA ASP A 79 7.41 13.96 10.95
C ASP A 79 5.88 13.94 10.84
N VAL A 80 5.36 14.16 9.62
CA VAL A 80 3.93 14.14 9.26
C VAL A 80 3.51 12.81 8.61
N GLY A 81 4.37 11.79 8.65
CA GLY A 81 4.03 10.46 8.11
C GLY A 81 3.91 10.37 6.58
N LEU A 82 4.14 11.45 5.83
CA LEU A 82 4.16 11.44 4.36
C LEU A 82 5.25 10.49 3.85
N VAL A 83 6.44 10.59 4.43
CA VAL A 83 7.57 9.73 4.09
C VAL A 83 7.71 8.65 5.14
N ARG A 84 7.29 7.43 4.79
CA ARG A 84 7.46 6.25 5.65
C ARG A 84 8.93 6.04 5.99
N SER A 85 9.21 5.83 7.26
CA SER A 85 10.54 5.44 7.72
C SER A 85 10.96 4.11 7.11
N ASN A 86 12.26 3.88 6.98
CA ASN A 86 12.79 2.60 6.49
C ASN A 86 12.36 1.40 7.35
N VAL A 87 12.03 1.64 8.63
CA VAL A 87 11.52 0.63 9.55
C VAL A 87 10.09 0.22 9.19
N GLN A 88 9.23 1.18 8.86
CA GLN A 88 7.85 0.90 8.46
C GLN A 88 7.78 0.18 7.11
N LYS A 89 8.62 0.58 6.14
CA LYS A 89 8.69 -0.08 4.83
C LYS A 89 9.05 -1.57 4.94
N LYS A 90 10.04 -1.90 5.78
CA LYS A 90 10.47 -3.28 5.99
C LYS A 90 9.34 -4.18 6.53
N LYS A 91 8.53 -3.68 7.47
CA LYS A 91 7.41 -4.45 8.02
C LYS A 91 6.36 -4.78 6.95
N GLU A 92 6.02 -3.80 6.12
CA GLU A 92 5.06 -4.00 5.03
C GLU A 92 5.61 -4.96 3.96
N ASP A 93 6.91 -4.86 3.64
CA ASP A 93 7.56 -5.78 2.71
C ASP A 93 7.57 -7.22 3.26
N GLU A 94 7.82 -7.40 4.57
CA GLU A 94 7.75 -8.70 5.25
C GLU A 94 6.32 -9.28 5.24
N GLU A 95 5.30 -8.46 5.52
CA GLU A 95 3.90 -8.86 5.47
C GLU A 95 3.47 -9.24 4.03
N LEU A 96 3.83 -8.43 3.04
CA LEU A 96 3.57 -8.72 1.63
C LEU A 96 4.25 -10.02 1.21
N GLN A 97 5.50 -10.26 1.62
CA GLN A 97 6.23 -11.48 1.29
C GLN A 97 5.58 -12.73 1.92
N ALA A 98 5.04 -12.62 3.13
CA ALA A 98 4.28 -13.70 3.75
C ALA A 98 3.01 -14.03 2.95
N THR A 99 2.25 -13.02 2.51
CA THR A 99 1.04 -13.24 1.69
C THR A 99 1.35 -13.87 0.33
N ILE A 100 2.45 -13.46 -0.31
CA ILE A 100 2.90 -14.05 -1.58
C ILE A 100 3.27 -15.52 -1.41
N SER A 101 3.94 -15.87 -0.31
CA SER A 101 4.31 -17.26 -0.02
C SER A 101 3.08 -18.14 0.17
N ASN A 102 2.05 -17.65 0.87
CA ASN A 102 0.79 -18.38 1.05
C ASN A 102 0.08 -18.59 -0.29
N MET A 103 -0.05 -17.54 -1.11
CA MET A 103 -0.66 -17.65 -2.44
C MET A 103 0.11 -18.62 -3.36
N GLN A 104 1.44 -18.66 -3.28
CA GLN A 104 2.24 -19.62 -4.03
C GLN A 104 1.95 -21.07 -3.61
N GLY A 105 1.71 -21.31 -2.32
CA GLY A 105 1.25 -22.61 -1.81
C GLY A 105 -0.07 -23.03 -2.44
N GLU A 106 -1.10 -22.17 -2.33
CA GLU A 106 -2.42 -22.44 -2.93
C GLU A 106 -2.35 -22.66 -4.45
N ILE A 107 -1.52 -21.89 -5.16
CA ILE A 107 -1.31 -22.08 -6.61
C ILE A 107 -0.69 -23.44 -6.91
N ASN A 108 0.24 -23.93 -6.09
CA ASN A 108 0.85 -25.24 -6.29
C ASN A 108 -0.15 -26.36 -6.06
N ASP A 109 -0.98 -26.25 -5.02
CA ASP A 109 -2.05 -27.22 -4.74
C ASP A 109 -3.07 -27.29 -5.88
N VAL A 110 -3.49 -26.14 -6.42
CA VAL A 110 -4.39 -26.07 -7.58
C VAL A 110 -3.75 -26.68 -8.83
N LYS A 111 -2.45 -26.45 -9.05
CA LYS A 111 -1.72 -27.07 -10.16
C LYS A 111 -1.69 -28.59 -10.04
N GLU A 112 -1.47 -29.12 -8.85
CA GLU A 112 -1.48 -30.57 -8.60
C GLU A 112 -2.85 -31.17 -8.91
N GLN A 113 -3.93 -30.57 -8.42
CA GLN A 113 -5.30 -30.99 -8.74
C GLN A 113 -5.62 -30.97 -10.24
N LEU A 114 -5.11 -29.97 -10.98
CA LEU A 114 -5.27 -29.93 -12.44
C LEU A 114 -4.57 -31.11 -13.12
N THR A 115 -3.37 -31.50 -12.67
CA THR A 115 -2.67 -32.66 -13.22
C THR A 115 -3.40 -33.97 -12.94
N GLU A 116 -4.00 -34.13 -11.75
CA GLU A 116 -4.83 -35.28 -11.43
C GLU A 116 -6.09 -35.33 -12.30
N MET A 117 -6.75 -34.18 -12.52
CA MET A 117 -7.92 -34.09 -13.38
C MET A 117 -7.59 -34.48 -14.83
N ASP A 118 -6.43 -34.06 -15.35
CA ASP A 118 -5.98 -34.41 -16.69
C ASP A 118 -5.70 -35.92 -16.82
N GLN A 119 -5.09 -36.54 -15.81
CA GLN A 119 -4.91 -37.99 -15.77
C GLN A 119 -6.25 -38.73 -15.76
N ILE A 120 -7.20 -38.32 -14.92
CA ILE A 120 -8.55 -38.93 -14.87
C ILE A 120 -9.27 -38.79 -16.22
N LYS A 121 -9.15 -37.62 -16.88
CA LYS A 121 -9.72 -37.44 -18.22
C LYS A 121 -9.13 -38.40 -19.25
N THR A 122 -7.81 -38.63 -19.22
CA THR A 122 -7.20 -39.61 -20.14
C THR A 122 -7.73 -41.03 -19.90
N GLN A 123 -7.83 -41.47 -18.65
CA GLN A 123 -8.39 -42.78 -18.30
C GLN A 123 -9.85 -42.95 -18.74
N LEU A 124 -10.68 -41.89 -18.63
CA LEU A 124 -12.05 -41.93 -19.12
C LEU A 124 -12.12 -42.15 -20.64
N THR A 125 -11.24 -41.51 -21.42
CA THR A 125 -11.21 -41.70 -22.87
C THR A 125 -10.80 -43.12 -23.26
N GLU A 126 -9.87 -43.73 -22.52
CA GLU A 126 -9.45 -45.13 -22.73
C GLU A 126 -10.59 -46.11 -22.40
N MET A 127 -11.35 -45.85 -21.32
CA MET A 127 -12.54 -46.64 -20.99
C MET A 127 -13.62 -46.56 -22.08
N ASP A 128 -13.87 -45.38 -22.63
CA ASP A 128 -14.86 -45.20 -23.70
C ASP A 128 -14.46 -45.95 -24.97
N GLN A 129 -13.17 -45.94 -25.30
CA GLN A 129 -12.61 -46.74 -26.40
C GLN A 129 -12.80 -48.24 -26.17
N MET A 130 -12.50 -48.75 -24.96
CA MET A 130 -12.73 -50.17 -24.63
C MET A 130 -14.22 -50.57 -24.70
N LYS A 131 -15.12 -49.71 -24.22
CA LYS A 131 -16.57 -49.96 -24.32
C LYS A 131 -17.06 -50.02 -25.76
N ALA A 132 -16.52 -49.17 -26.64
CA ALA A 132 -16.86 -49.21 -28.06
C ALA A 132 -16.39 -50.53 -28.71
N GLN A 133 -15.15 -50.95 -28.43
CA GLN A 133 -14.59 -52.21 -28.94
C GLN A 133 -15.40 -53.44 -28.50
N LEU A 134 -15.85 -53.50 -27.23
CA LEU A 134 -16.69 -54.61 -26.75
C LEU A 134 -18.03 -54.69 -27.49
N LYS A 135 -18.67 -53.55 -27.78
CA LYS A 135 -19.91 -53.52 -28.56
C LYS A 135 -19.74 -54.04 -29.98
N GLU A 136 -18.64 -53.69 -30.65
CA GLU A 136 -18.33 -54.21 -31.99
C GLU A 136 -18.06 -55.72 -31.96
N MET A 137 -17.40 -56.21 -30.89
CA MET A 137 -17.08 -57.62 -30.74
C MET A 137 -18.32 -58.50 -30.48
N ASP A 138 -19.32 -57.98 -29.76
CA ASP A 138 -20.62 -58.66 -29.57
C ASP A 138 -21.44 -58.72 -30.87
N GLN A 139 -21.33 -57.71 -31.73
CA GLN A 139 -22.00 -57.68 -33.05
C GLN A 139 -21.44 -58.71 -34.04
N LEU A 140 -20.19 -59.15 -33.86
CA LEU A 140 -19.54 -60.18 -34.69
C LEU A 140 -19.88 -61.62 -34.29
N LYS A 141 -20.55 -61.83 -33.16
CA LYS A 141 -20.92 -63.16 -32.63
C LYS A 141 -22.40 -63.53 -32.79
N ALA A 142 -23.20 -62.67 -33.42
CA ALA A 142 -24.62 -62.88 -33.74
C ALA A 142 -24.81 -63.11 -35.26
#